data_AF-A0A7W0LDF0-F1
#
_entry.id   AF-A0A7W0LDF0-F1
#
_cell.length_a   1.000
_cell.length_b   1.000
_cell.length_c   1.000
_cell.angle_alpha   90.00
_cell.angle_beta   90.00
_cell.angle_gamma   90.00
#
_symmetry.space_group_name_H-M   'P 1'
#
loop_
_entity.id
_entity.type
_entity.pdbx_description
1 polymer ?
#
loop_
_entity_poly.entity_id
_entity_poly.type
_entity_poly.pdbx_seq_one_letter_code
_entity_poly.pdbx_strand_id
1 'polypeptide(L)'
;MAATGLDAAVGERMLKLMVREKALVRLGDLVFHADALARLKSDVRAKKASGEARLDVALFKEHYGISRKFAIPLLEYLDRERLTRRVGDARVIL
;
A
#
# COMPACT_ATOMS: atom_id res chain seq x y z
N MET A 1 20.63 2.02 2.66
CA MET A 1 20.43 1.19 1.46
C MET A 1 21.69 0.37 1.26
N ALA A 2 21.65 -0.95 1.48
CA ALA A 2 22.79 -1.84 1.21
C ALA A 2 22.34 -3.32 1.15
N ALA A 3 21.28 -3.61 0.37
CA ALA A 3 20.85 -5.01 0.13
C ALA A 3 21.33 -5.54 -1.23
N THR A 4 21.77 -4.66 -2.13
CA THR A 4 22.00 -4.98 -3.55
C THR A 4 23.46 -4.85 -4.01
N GLY A 5 24.37 -4.40 -3.13
CA GLY A 5 25.77 -4.10 -3.50
C GLY A 5 25.95 -2.97 -4.51
N LEU A 6 24.86 -2.29 -4.91
CA LEU A 6 24.90 -1.18 -5.86
C LEU A 6 25.41 0.10 -5.20
N ASP A 7 26.15 0.89 -5.98
CA ASP A 7 26.43 2.29 -5.65
C ASP A 7 25.12 3.05 -5.40
N ALA A 8 25.13 3.95 -4.41
CA ALA A 8 23.91 4.64 -3.97
C ALA A 8 23.29 5.50 -5.08
N ALA A 9 24.11 6.18 -5.89
CA ALA A 9 23.62 7.01 -6.99
C ALA A 9 23.04 6.14 -8.12
N VAL A 10 23.63 4.97 -8.38
CA VAL A 10 23.06 3.99 -9.32
C VAL A 10 21.71 3.49 -8.81
N GLY A 11 21.62 3.09 -7.55
CA GLY A 11 20.39 2.61 -6.93
C GLY A 11 19.26 3.65 -6.98
N GLU A 12 19.58 4.92 -6.72
CA GLU A 12 18.60 6.01 -6.81
C GLU A 12 18.10 6.23 -8.24
N ARG A 13 19.00 6.22 -9.24
CA ARG A 13 18.59 6.33 -10.66
C ARG A 13 17.68 5.19 -11.07
N MET A 14 17.96 3.96 -10.64
CA MET A 14 17.12 2.79 -10.92
C MET A 14 15.75 2.91 -10.26
N LEU A 15 15.70 3.34 -8.99
CA LEU A 15 14.43 3.57 -8.29
C LEU A 15 13.57 4.61 -9.03
N LYS A 16 14.17 5.72 -9.47
CA LYS A 16 13.48 6.78 -10.24
C LYS A 16 12.95 6.25 -11.58
N LEU A 17 13.75 5.44 -12.28
CA LEU A 17 13.36 4.79 -13.53
C LEU A 17 12.14 3.87 -13.33
N MET A 18 12.20 2.98 -12.34
CA MET A 18 11.12 2.03 -12.05
C MET A 18 9.82 2.72 -11.61
N VAL A 19 9.91 3.87 -10.93
CA VAL A 19 8.73 4.69 -10.62
C VAL A 19 8.15 5.31 -11.88
N ARG A 20 9.00 5.83 -12.78
CA ARG A 20 8.56 6.38 -14.08
C ARG A 20 7.88 5.33 -14.95
N GLU A 21 8.37 4.10 -14.90
CA GLU A 21 7.81 2.93 -15.62
C GLU A 21 6.60 2.31 -14.90
N LYS A 22 6.19 2.86 -13.74
CA LYS A 22 5.07 2.37 -12.93
C LYS A 22 5.23 0.96 -12.38
N ALA A 23 6.42 0.36 -12.44
CA ALA A 23 6.74 -0.88 -11.73
C ALA A 23 6.75 -0.65 -10.20
N LEU A 24 7.17 0.55 -9.79
CA LEU A 24 7.13 1.02 -8.42
C LEU A 24 6.17 2.21 -8.28
N VAL A 25 5.48 2.27 -7.15
CA VAL A 25 4.54 3.35 -6.81
C VAL A 25 4.99 3.99 -5.51
N ARG A 26 5.15 5.32 -5.53
CA ARG A 26 5.52 6.11 -4.36
C ARG A 26 4.27 6.50 -3.57
N LEU A 27 4.25 6.16 -2.28
CA LEU A 27 3.23 6.56 -1.32
C LEU A 27 3.91 7.30 -0.16
N GLY A 28 3.96 8.63 -0.25
CA GLY A 28 4.77 9.46 0.65
C GLY A 28 6.26 9.14 0.52
N ASP A 29 6.92 8.85 1.63
CA ASP A 29 8.34 8.49 1.67
C ASP A 29 8.61 7.02 1.34
N LEU A 30 7.56 6.21 1.19
CA LEU A 30 7.66 4.79 0.88
C LEU A 30 7.47 4.52 -0.60
N VAL A 31 8.05 3.41 -1.05
CA VAL A 31 7.90 2.90 -2.41
C VAL A 31 7.46 1.44 -2.34
N PHE A 32 6.42 1.11 -3.10
CA PHE A 32 5.83 -0.22 -3.16
C PHE A 32 5.85 -0.75 -4.59
N HIS A 33 5.93 -2.06 -4.74
CA HIS A 33 5.76 -2.69 -6.05
C HIS A 33 4.30 -2.56 -6.50
N ALA A 34 4.07 -2.27 -7.78
CA ALA A 34 2.73 -2.14 -8.34
C ALA A 34 1.89 -3.41 -8.12
N ASP A 35 2.47 -4.59 -8.32
CA ASP A 35 1.78 -5.87 -8.08
C ASP A 35 1.37 -6.07 -6.62
N ALA A 36 2.14 -5.57 -5.65
CA ALA A 36 1.75 -5.64 -4.25
C ALA A 36 0.52 -4.78 -3.97
N LEU A 37 0.44 -3.61 -4.60
CA LEU A 37 -0.75 -2.76 -4.52
C LEU A 37 -1.94 -3.36 -5.28
N ALA A 38 -1.70 -4.02 -6.42
CA ALA A 38 -2.75 -4.73 -7.15
C ALA A 38 -3.36 -5.86 -6.31
N ARG A 39 -2.52 -6.66 -5.64
CA ARG A 39 -2.96 -7.70 -4.69
C ARG A 39 -3.76 -7.10 -3.54
N LEU A 40 -3.24 -6.05 -2.89
CA LEU A 40 -3.97 -5.33 -1.83
C LEU A 40 -5.37 -4.87 -2.28
N LYS A 41 -5.49 -4.32 -3.50
CA LYS A 41 -6.79 -3.93 -4.06
C LYS A 41 -7.71 -5.11 -4.28
N SER A 42 -7.17 -6.25 -4.72
CA SER A 42 -7.93 -7.50 -4.88
C SER A 42 -8.46 -8.00 -3.53
N ASP A 43 -7.61 -8.01 -2.50
CA ASP A 43 -7.96 -8.50 -1.17
C ASP A 43 -9.10 -7.66 -0.55
N VAL A 44 -9.06 -6.34 -0.70
CA VAL A 44 -10.12 -5.44 -0.23
C VAL A 44 -11.44 -5.68 -0.97
N ARG A 45 -11.39 -5.93 -2.29
CA ARG A 45 -12.60 -6.27 -3.06
C ARG A 45 -13.17 -7.62 -2.65
N ALA A 46 -12.31 -8.61 -2.40
CA ALA A 46 -12.74 -9.92 -1.92
C ALA A 46 -13.39 -9.85 -0.54
N LYS A 47 -12.83 -9.03 0.38
CA LYS A 47 -13.45 -8.74 1.68
C LYS A 47 -14.84 -8.11 1.56
N LYS A 48 -15.02 -7.19 0.62
CA LYS A 48 -16.36 -6.64 0.35
C LYS A 48 -17.34 -7.74 -0.08
N ALA A 49 -16.89 -8.62 -0.98
CA ALA A 49 -17.71 -9.70 -1.51
C ALA A 49 -18.09 -10.75 -0.43
N SER A 50 -17.27 -10.93 0.61
CA SER A 50 -17.60 -11.80 1.75
C SER A 50 -18.55 -11.16 2.77
N GLY A 51 -18.98 -9.92 2.57
CA GLY A 51 -19.90 -9.20 3.45
C GLY A 51 -19.19 -8.35 4.53
N GLU A 52 -17.86 -8.27 4.53
CA GLU A 52 -17.15 -7.34 5.42
C GLU A 52 -17.29 -5.91 4.89
N ALA A 53 -17.93 -5.04 5.67
CA ALA A 53 -18.15 -3.63 5.29
C ALA A 53 -17.14 -2.65 5.91
N ARG A 54 -16.33 -3.11 6.88
CA ARG A 54 -15.40 -2.27 7.64
C ARG A 54 -13.99 -2.81 7.64
N LEU A 55 -13.04 -1.89 7.58
CA LEU A 55 -11.62 -2.13 7.68
C LEU A 55 -11.07 -1.33 8.87
N ASP A 56 -10.69 -2.05 9.92
CA ASP A 56 -10.07 -1.49 11.12
C ASP A 56 -8.53 -1.42 10.96
N VAL A 57 -7.92 -0.36 11.49
CA VAL A 57 -6.47 -0.14 11.35
C VAL A 57 -5.65 -1.16 12.13
N ALA A 58 -6.11 -1.59 13.32
CA ALA A 58 -5.43 -2.62 14.11
C ALA A 58 -5.48 -3.96 13.39
N LEU A 59 -6.66 -4.38 12.93
CA LEU A 59 -6.81 -5.61 12.16
C LEU A 59 -6.04 -5.60 10.84
N PHE A 60 -5.97 -4.44 10.17
CA PHE A 60 -5.17 -4.31 8.94
C PHE A 60 -3.68 -4.55 9.20
N LYS A 61 -3.13 -3.96 10.27
CA LYS A 61 -1.73 -4.19 10.67
C LYS A 61 -1.47 -5.66 10.97
N GLU A 62 -2.36 -6.30 11.72
CA GLU A 62 -2.26 -7.70 12.10
C GLU A 62 -2.31 -8.62 10.87
N HIS A 63 -3.30 -8.42 9.99
CA HIS A 63 -3.50 -9.23 8.80
C HIS A 63 -2.29 -9.23 7.86
N TYR A 64 -1.66 -8.07 7.66
CA TYR A 64 -0.48 -7.95 6.80
C TYR A 64 0.85 -8.06 7.56
N GLY A 65 0.83 -8.20 8.89
CA GLY A 65 2.05 -8.25 9.72
C GLY A 65 2.92 -6.99 9.64
N ILE A 66 2.31 -5.81 9.45
CA ILE A 66 3.02 -4.56 9.21
C ILE A 66 2.83 -3.52 10.32
N SER A 67 3.83 -2.66 10.49
CA SER A 67 3.74 -1.54 11.41
C SER A 67 2.89 -0.38 10.87
N ARG A 68 2.55 0.56 11.75
CA ARG A 68 1.81 1.80 11.41
C ARG A 68 2.46 2.58 10.26
N LYS A 69 3.80 2.59 10.19
CA LYS A 69 4.56 3.27 9.14
C LYS A 69 4.15 2.83 7.73
N PHE A 70 3.83 1.54 7.56
CA PHE A 70 3.41 0.99 6.27
C PHE A 70 1.88 0.96 6.11
N ALA A 71 1.16 0.69 7.21
CA ALA A 71 -0.30 0.57 7.17
C ALA A 71 -1.00 1.87 6.76
N ILE A 72 -0.60 3.01 7.33
CA ILE A 72 -1.29 4.28 7.07
C ILE A 72 -1.20 4.68 5.58
N PRO A 73 -0.02 4.72 4.94
CA PRO A 73 0.08 5.06 3.52
C PRO A 73 -0.71 4.13 2.59
N LEU A 74 -0.80 2.83 2.92
CA LEU A 74 -1.59 1.86 2.16
C LEU A 74 -3.09 2.09 2.32
N LEU A 75 -3.54 2.40 3.53
CA LEU A 75 -4.94 2.71 3.80
C LEU A 75 -5.36 4.04 3.13
N GLU A 76 -4.51 5.06 3.15
CA GLU A 76 -4.72 6.31 2.41
C GLU A 76 -4.66 6.12 0.89
N TYR A 77 -3.87 5.15 0.42
CA TYR A 77 -3.88 4.74 -0.99
C TYR A 77 -5.21 4.10 -1.38
N LEU A 78 -5.75 3.19 -0.56
CA LEU A 78 -7.07 2.59 -0.78
C LEU A 78 -8.20 3.63 -0.77
N ASP A 79 -8.10 4.66 0.08
CA ASP A 79 -9.04 5.78 0.10
C ASP A 79 -8.99 6.58 -1.22
N ARG A 80 -7.78 6.87 -1.73
CA ARG A 80 -7.59 7.58 -3.01
C ARG A 80 -8.08 6.78 -4.22
N GLU A 81 -7.93 5.45 -4.17
CA GLU A 81 -8.44 4.52 -5.19
C GLU A 81 -9.96 4.30 -5.08
N ARG A 82 -10.63 4.96 -4.13
CA ARG A 82 -12.07 4.83 -3.86
C ARG A 82 -12.51 3.39 -3.57
N LEU A 83 -11.63 2.61 -2.94
CA LEU A 83 -11.96 1.28 -2.41
C LEU A 83 -12.39 1.34 -0.95
N THR A 84 -11.90 2.35 -0.23
CA THR A 84 -12.31 2.62 1.15
C THR A 84 -12.65 4.09 1.35
N ARG A 85 -13.35 4.38 2.44
CA ARG A 85 -13.56 5.73 2.92
C ARG A 85 -13.41 5.76 4.43
N ARG A 86 -12.61 6.69 4.94
CA ARG A 86 -12.50 6.90 6.39
C ARG A 86 -13.81 7.44 6.96
N VAL A 87 -14.31 6.80 8.01
CA VAL A 87 -15.48 7.21 8.80
C VAL A 87 -15.09 7.10 10.28
N GLY A 88 -14.80 8.24 10.90
CA GLY A 88 -14.21 8.29 12.24
C GLY A 88 -12.84 7.63 12.28
N ASP A 89 -12.70 6.61 13.12
CA ASP A 89 -11.46 5.87 13.33
C ASP A 89 -11.34 4.60 12.48
N ALA A 90 -12.39 4.24 11.74
CA ALA A 90 -12.42 3.08 10.86
C ALA A 90 -12.53 3.50 9.38
N ARG A 91 -12.40 2.52 8.49
CA ARG A 91 -12.71 2.67 7.07
C ARG A 91 -13.90 1.80 6.70
N VAL A 92 -14.75 2.32 5.83
CA VAL A 92 -15.83 1.57 5.18
C VAL A 92 -15.36 1.16 3.79
N ILE A 93 -15.58 -0.10 3.41
CA ILE A 93 -15.25 -0.60 2.07
C ILE A 93 -16.37 -0.18 1.10
N LEU A 94 -16.00 0.41 -0.04
CA LEU A 94 -16.92 1.06 -0.98
C LEU A 94 -17.45 0.13 -2.05
#